data_AF-C4JM13-F1
#
_entry.id   AF-C4JM13-F1
#
_cell.length_a   1.000
_cell.length_b   1.000
_cell.length_c   1.000
_cell.angle_alpha   90.00
_cell.angle_beta   90.00
_cell.angle_gamma   90.00
#
_symmetry.space_group_name_H-M   'P 1'
#
loop_
_entity.id
_entity.type
_entity.pdbx_description
1 polymer ?
#
loop_
_entity_poly.entity_id
_entity_poly.type
_entity_poly.pdbx_seq_one_letter_code
_entity_poly.pdbx_strand_id
1 'polypeptide(L)'
;MNRFYFGDSDESEAEANGSDGYLPFPKPLSRASFVTPDFDPAEFLSSLANRHQSLADLQTELRELSQSLSKELLDLVNENYQDFLSLGTALKGGEEKVEEIRTVLLGFQRDIRSVKEKFESRKATIKELLDEKKQLGSQIAIGHDLLDIAERIELLEQRLMVRQRPRDNEVDVEDVDYDDGETDEDEDQRNGELDTTPLISLRRLERRTHQYLSLKVVITRVGEQHPFVIGQGARLAVIKSGSANGPQGCGNASRNGPERTERTVS
;
A
#
# COMPACT_ATOMS: atom_id res chain seq x y z
N MET A 1 -55.72 2.36 4.20
CA MET A 1 -55.57 2.76 5.61
C MET A 1 -56.46 3.97 5.87
N ASN A 2 -57.73 3.74 6.20
CA ASN A 2 -58.65 4.82 6.56
C ASN A 2 -58.57 5.04 8.07
N ARG A 3 -57.91 6.13 8.45
CA ARG A 3 -57.83 6.63 9.83
C ARG A 3 -59.19 7.25 10.16
N PHE A 4 -60.07 6.50 10.82
CA PHE A 4 -61.27 7.05 11.44
C PHE A 4 -60.86 7.88 12.65
N TYR A 5 -60.95 9.20 12.53
CA TYR A 5 -60.86 10.14 13.64
C TYR A 5 -62.23 10.17 14.33
N PHE A 6 -62.30 9.68 15.58
CA PHE A 6 -63.34 10.12 16.49
C PHE A 6 -62.88 11.47 17.05
N GLY A 7 -63.62 12.52 16.68
CA GLY A 7 -63.46 13.84 17.27
C GLY A 7 -63.79 13.78 18.75
N ASP A 8 -62.77 13.99 19.57
CA ASP A 8 -62.89 14.45 20.93
C ASP A 8 -63.48 15.87 20.87
N SER A 9 -64.68 16.06 21.39
CA SER A 9 -65.28 17.38 21.56
C SER A 9 -65.74 17.48 23.00
N ASP A 10 -64.88 18.20 23.72
CA ASP A 10 -64.99 18.67 25.07
C ASP A 10 -66.29 19.47 25.30
N GLU A 11 -66.66 19.53 26.57
CA GLU A 11 -67.94 19.89 27.15
C GLU A 11 -68.54 21.23 26.69
N SER A 12 -69.87 21.26 26.61
CA SER A 12 -70.65 22.47 26.78
C SER A 12 -71.96 22.10 27.48
N GLU A 13 -71.95 22.16 28.81
CA GLU A 13 -73.15 22.15 29.64
C GLU A 13 -74.00 23.39 29.31
N ALA A 14 -75.02 23.18 28.47
CA ALA A 14 -76.04 24.18 28.20
C ALA A 14 -77.23 23.95 29.14
N GLU A 15 -77.21 24.62 30.30
CA GLU A 15 -78.38 24.88 31.13
C GLU A 15 -79.40 25.72 30.35
N ALA A 16 -80.47 25.09 29.85
CA ALA A 16 -81.59 25.80 29.22
C ALA A 16 -82.94 25.06 29.43
N ASN A 17 -83.61 25.48 30.50
CA ASN A 17 -85.05 25.56 30.76
C ASN A 17 -86.04 24.97 29.70
N GLY A 18 -86.70 23.85 30.05
CA GLY A 18 -88.11 23.52 29.76
C GLY A 18 -88.67 23.56 28.33
N SER A 19 -88.54 22.47 27.55
CA SER A 19 -89.58 21.97 26.65
C SER A 19 -89.37 20.47 26.35
N ASP A 20 -90.45 19.71 26.49
CA ASP A 20 -90.59 18.26 26.33
C ASP A 20 -89.91 17.67 25.06
N GLY A 21 -89.15 16.57 25.21
CA GLY A 21 -89.14 15.50 24.20
C GLY A 21 -87.83 15.06 23.52
N TYR A 22 -86.65 15.67 23.70
CA TYR A 22 -85.43 15.14 23.07
C TYR A 22 -84.62 14.27 24.03
N LEU A 23 -85.08 13.03 24.20
CA LEU A 23 -84.28 12.01 24.88
C LEU A 23 -83.03 11.72 24.04
N PRO A 24 -81.81 11.75 24.62
CA PRO A 24 -80.60 11.43 23.89
C PRO A 24 -80.67 9.97 23.40
N PHE A 25 -80.31 9.74 22.13
CA PHE A 25 -80.26 8.39 21.59
C PHE A 25 -79.32 7.51 22.42
N PRO A 26 -79.71 6.24 22.69
CA PRO A 26 -78.83 5.32 23.38
C PRO A 26 -77.56 5.15 22.55
N LYS A 27 -76.40 5.31 23.19
CA LYS A 27 -75.09 4.96 22.58
C LYS A 27 -75.15 3.50 22.11
N PRO A 28 -74.37 3.05 21.11
CA PRO A 28 -74.29 1.63 20.77
C PRO A 28 -73.55 0.83 21.86
N LEU A 29 -73.87 -0.44 22.03
CA LEU A 29 -73.15 -1.37 22.92
C LEU A 29 -71.68 -1.49 22.49
N SER A 30 -70.75 -1.23 23.41
CA SER A 30 -69.31 -1.37 23.14
C SER A 30 -68.83 -2.79 23.45
N ARG A 31 -68.04 -3.36 22.53
CA ARG A 31 -67.42 -4.69 22.70
C ARG A 31 -66.53 -4.79 23.95
N ALA A 32 -65.91 -3.67 24.34
CA ALA A 32 -65.01 -3.59 25.50
C ALA A 32 -65.69 -4.01 26.81
N SER A 33 -67.00 -3.77 26.96
CA SER A 33 -67.75 -4.11 28.17
C SER A 33 -67.96 -5.61 28.36
N PHE A 34 -67.70 -6.43 27.33
CA PHE A 34 -67.86 -7.90 27.37
C PHE A 34 -66.53 -8.65 27.53
N VAL A 35 -65.40 -7.94 27.61
CA VAL A 35 -64.05 -8.53 27.67
C VAL A 35 -63.51 -8.59 29.10
N THR A 36 -64.25 -8.05 30.08
CA THR A 36 -63.83 -8.07 31.48
C THR A 36 -63.83 -9.49 32.05
N PRO A 37 -62.76 -9.91 32.77
CA PRO A 37 -62.62 -11.28 33.27
C PRO A 37 -63.70 -11.69 34.28
N ASP A 38 -64.27 -10.73 35.02
CA ASP A 38 -65.35 -10.93 35.99
C ASP A 38 -66.69 -10.37 35.48
N PHE A 39 -67.04 -10.68 34.23
CA PHE A 39 -68.29 -10.18 33.64
C PHE A 39 -69.52 -10.81 34.33
N ASP A 40 -70.30 -9.99 35.04
CA ASP A 40 -71.63 -10.36 35.54
C ASP A 40 -72.73 -9.72 34.67
N PRO A 41 -73.58 -10.51 33.98
CA PRO A 41 -74.68 -9.99 33.18
C PRO A 41 -75.69 -9.20 34.02
N ALA A 42 -75.89 -9.53 35.30
CA ALA A 42 -76.86 -8.84 36.15
C ALA A 42 -76.37 -7.42 36.49
N GLU A 43 -75.10 -7.28 36.89
CA GLU A 43 -74.47 -5.97 37.10
C GLU A 43 -74.41 -5.16 35.81
N PHE A 44 -74.06 -5.78 34.67
CA PHE A 44 -74.02 -5.12 33.37
C PHE A 44 -75.39 -4.56 32.95
N LEU A 45 -76.46 -5.36 33.03
CA LEU A 45 -77.81 -4.91 32.71
C LEU A 45 -78.30 -3.81 33.67
N SER A 46 -77.91 -3.88 34.95
CA SER A 46 -78.25 -2.84 35.93
C SER A 46 -77.55 -1.51 35.64
N SER A 47 -76.30 -1.55 35.15
CA SER A 47 -75.54 -0.36 34.74
C SER A 47 -76.12 0.33 33.49
N LEU A 48 -76.89 -0.43 32.68
CA LEU A 48 -77.55 0.05 31.47
C LEU A 48 -78.95 0.66 31.71
N ALA A 49 -79.47 0.62 32.94
CA ALA A 49 -80.80 1.14 33.25
C ALA A 49 -80.97 2.65 32.96
N ASN A 50 -79.86 3.41 32.89
CA ASN A 50 -79.85 4.85 32.61
C ASN A 50 -79.96 5.21 31.11
N ARG A 51 -80.14 4.22 30.23
CA ARG A 51 -80.01 4.40 28.77
C ARG A 51 -81.31 4.74 28.04
N HIS A 52 -82.43 4.90 28.74
CA HIS A 52 -83.76 5.24 28.19
C HIS A 52 -84.16 4.41 26.94
N GLN A 53 -83.72 3.15 26.86
CA GLN A 53 -83.95 2.23 25.73
C GLN A 53 -85.01 1.19 26.12
N SER A 54 -85.81 0.72 25.14
CA SER A 54 -86.74 -0.38 25.40
C SER A 54 -85.99 -1.71 25.56
N LEU A 55 -86.52 -2.62 26.39
CA LEU A 55 -85.95 -3.95 26.57
C LEU A 55 -85.91 -4.74 25.24
N ALA A 56 -86.90 -4.50 24.37
CA ALA A 56 -86.98 -5.14 23.06
C ALA A 56 -85.83 -4.68 22.15
N ASP A 57 -85.53 -3.37 22.13
CA ASP A 57 -84.44 -2.81 21.33
C ASP A 57 -83.06 -3.28 21.84
N LEU A 58 -82.90 -3.40 23.17
CA LEU A 58 -81.68 -3.95 23.76
C LEU A 58 -81.49 -5.43 23.41
N GLN A 59 -82.59 -6.20 23.37
CA GLN A 59 -82.55 -7.60 22.97
C GLN A 59 -82.18 -7.76 21.49
N THR A 60 -82.70 -6.90 20.61
CA THR A 60 -82.34 -6.91 19.19
C THR A 60 -80.88 -6.49 18.99
N GLU A 61 -80.42 -5.45 19.69
CA GLU A 61 -79.03 -4.97 19.61
C GLU A 61 -78.03 -6.04 20.08
N LEU A 62 -78.31 -6.76 21.17
CA LEU A 62 -77.49 -7.88 21.62
C LEU A 62 -77.48 -9.05 20.63
N ARG A 63 -78.61 -9.35 19.99
CA ARG A 63 -78.70 -10.41 18.96
C ARG A 63 -77.90 -10.04 17.72
N GLU A 64 -78.01 -8.79 17.25
CA GLU A 64 -77.25 -8.28 16.13
C GLU A 64 -75.74 -8.28 16.43
N LEU A 65 -75.35 -7.84 17.62
CA LEU A 65 -73.96 -7.88 18.07
C LEU A 65 -73.43 -9.33 18.07
N SER A 66 -74.18 -10.28 18.62
CA SER A 66 -73.79 -11.70 18.63
C SER A 66 -73.65 -12.29 17.22
N GLN A 67 -74.57 -11.98 16.32
CA GLN A 67 -74.50 -12.43 14.93
C GLN A 67 -73.31 -11.80 14.19
N SER A 68 -73.07 -10.51 14.39
CA SER A 68 -71.92 -9.81 13.80
C SER A 68 -70.59 -10.41 14.27
N LEU A 69 -70.49 -10.75 15.57
CA LEU A 69 -69.29 -11.30 16.17
C LEU A 69 -69.05 -12.76 15.75
N SER A 70 -70.12 -13.52 15.53
CA SER A 70 -70.04 -14.88 14.97
C SER A 70 -69.56 -14.86 13.52
N LYS A 71 -70.03 -13.86 12.75
CA LYS A 71 -69.58 -13.65 11.36
C LYS A 71 -68.12 -13.19 11.34
N GLU A 72 -67.75 -12.21 12.17
CA GLU A 72 -66.37 -11.72 12.30
C GLU A 72 -65.41 -12.84 12.73
N LEU A 73 -65.83 -13.73 13.63
CA LEU A 73 -65.03 -14.91 14.01
C LEU A 73 -64.80 -15.82 12.80
N LEU A 74 -65.86 -16.10 12.03
CA LEU A 74 -65.76 -16.97 10.87
C LEU A 74 -64.88 -16.34 9.77
N ASP A 75 -65.03 -15.04 9.56
CA ASP A 75 -64.22 -14.26 8.63
C ASP A 75 -62.74 -14.24 9.09
N LEU A 76 -62.46 -13.99 10.38
CA LEU A 76 -61.11 -14.01 10.94
C LEU A 76 -60.45 -15.38 10.85
N VAL A 77 -61.21 -16.45 11.11
CA VAL A 77 -60.71 -17.82 10.99
C VAL A 77 -60.41 -18.16 9.53
N ASN A 78 -61.28 -17.77 8.60
CA ASN A 78 -61.05 -17.99 7.18
C ASN A 78 -59.86 -17.18 6.65
N GLU A 79 -59.73 -15.91 7.02
CA GLU A 79 -58.59 -15.06 6.63
C GLU A 79 -57.28 -15.64 7.18
N ASN A 80 -57.21 -15.92 8.48
CA ASN A 80 -56.00 -16.50 9.06
C ASN A 80 -55.69 -17.88 8.48
N TYR A 81 -56.69 -18.72 8.20
CA TYR A 81 -56.47 -20.03 7.60
C TYR A 81 -55.86 -19.93 6.20
N GLN A 82 -56.32 -18.99 5.38
CA GLN A 82 -55.72 -18.72 4.07
C GLN A 82 -54.29 -18.20 4.18
N ASP A 83 -54.04 -17.31 5.15
CA ASP A 83 -52.70 -16.78 5.40
C ASP A 83 -51.73 -17.88 5.85
N PHE A 84 -52.15 -18.76 6.78
CA PHE A 84 -51.34 -19.88 7.24
C PHE A 84 -51.06 -20.90 6.12
N LEU A 85 -52.05 -21.18 5.25
CA LEU A 85 -51.82 -22.02 4.08
C LEU A 85 -50.86 -21.37 3.10
N SER A 86 -51.01 -20.08 2.81
CA SER A 86 -50.12 -19.34 1.92
C SER A 86 -48.68 -19.33 2.45
N LEU A 87 -48.50 -19.10 3.75
CA LEU A 87 -47.20 -19.12 4.40
C LEU A 87 -46.59 -20.52 4.38
N GLY A 88 -47.37 -21.56 4.64
CA GLY A 88 -46.94 -22.95 4.53
C GLY A 88 -46.49 -23.31 3.11
N THR A 89 -47.19 -22.82 2.08
CA THR A 89 -46.78 -23.01 0.68
C THR A 89 -45.54 -22.21 0.30
N ALA A 90 -45.35 -21.00 0.83
CA ALA A 90 -44.15 -20.18 0.60
C ALA A 90 -42.92 -20.75 1.32
N LEU A 91 -43.11 -21.30 2.52
CA LEU A 91 -42.04 -21.95 3.29
C LEU A 91 -41.64 -23.30 2.66
N LYS A 92 -42.61 -24.00 2.06
CA LYS A 92 -42.39 -25.24 1.30
C LYS A 92 -41.67 -24.92 -0.02
N GLY A 93 -40.34 -25.05 0.00
CA GLY A 93 -39.44 -24.71 -1.11
C GLY A 93 -38.47 -23.58 -0.78
N GLY A 94 -38.68 -22.87 0.35
CA GLY A 94 -37.70 -21.91 0.87
C GLY A 94 -36.39 -22.59 1.27
N GLU A 95 -36.46 -23.82 1.80
CA GLU A 95 -35.28 -24.63 2.14
C GLU A 95 -34.40 -24.92 0.92
N GLU A 96 -34.99 -25.33 -0.21
CA GLU A 96 -34.27 -25.55 -1.47
C GLU A 96 -33.55 -24.29 -1.96
N LYS A 97 -34.22 -23.13 -1.87
CA LYS A 97 -33.62 -21.84 -2.26
C LYS A 97 -32.46 -21.45 -1.35
N VAL A 98 -32.55 -21.73 -0.06
CA VAL A 98 -31.47 -21.50 0.91
C VAL A 98 -30.30 -22.45 0.65
N GLU A 99 -30.56 -23.71 0.32
CA GLU A 99 -29.52 -24.68 -0.07
C GLU A 99 -28.82 -24.30 -1.38
N GLU A 100 -29.55 -23.79 -2.37
CA GLU A 100 -28.99 -23.27 -3.63
C GLU A 100 -28.03 -22.11 -3.33
N ILE A 101 -28.47 -21.11 -2.55
CA ILE A 101 -27.64 -19.97 -2.16
C ILE A 101 -26.40 -20.43 -1.39
N ARG A 102 -26.57 -21.39 -0.45
CA ARG A 102 -25.46 -21.95 0.32
C ARG A 102 -24.42 -22.60 -0.60
N THR A 103 -24.87 -23.35 -1.60
CA THR A 103 -23.99 -24.02 -2.56
C THR A 103 -23.21 -23.02 -3.40
N VAL A 104 -23.88 -21.97 -3.89
CA VAL A 104 -23.24 -20.87 -4.63
C VAL A 104 -22.20 -20.16 -3.77
N LEU A 105 -22.52 -19.88 -2.51
CA LEU A 105 -21.64 -19.17 -1.59
C LEU A 105 -20.39 -19.99 -1.24
N LEU A 106 -20.53 -21.31 -1.10
CA LEU A 106 -19.40 -22.23 -0.94
C LEU A 106 -18.52 -22.28 -2.20
N GLY A 107 -19.12 -22.24 -3.39
CA GLY A 107 -18.39 -22.12 -4.66
C GLY A 107 -17.57 -20.84 -4.71
N PHE A 108 -18.20 -19.70 -4.40
CA PHE A 108 -17.55 -18.40 -4.37
C PHE A 108 -16.40 -18.34 -3.33
N GLN A 109 -16.59 -18.94 -2.16
CA GLN A 109 -15.54 -19.03 -1.15
C GLN A 109 -14.32 -19.81 -1.68
N ARG A 110 -14.55 -20.90 -2.43
CA ARG A 110 -13.47 -21.68 -3.04
C ARG A 110 -12.73 -20.89 -4.12
N ASP A 111 -13.48 -20.16 -4.94
CA ASP A 111 -12.90 -19.34 -6.01
C ASP A 111 -12.04 -18.21 -5.44
N ILE A 112 -12.53 -17.50 -4.41
CA ILE A 112 -11.73 -16.48 -3.70
C ILE A 112 -10.45 -17.08 -3.14
N ARG A 113 -10.52 -18.27 -2.52
CA ARG A 113 -9.34 -18.94 -1.97
C ARG A 113 -8.32 -19.25 -3.08
N SER A 114 -8.76 -19.77 -4.21
CA SER A 114 -7.89 -20.04 -5.36
C SER A 114 -7.25 -18.76 -5.92
N VAL A 115 -8.02 -17.68 -6.03
CA VAL A 115 -7.49 -16.37 -6.46
C VAL A 115 -6.45 -15.84 -5.48
N LYS A 116 -6.72 -15.95 -4.17
CA LYS A 116 -5.77 -15.56 -3.12
C LYS A 116 -4.47 -16.35 -3.19
N GLU A 117 -4.54 -17.66 -3.38
CA GLU A 117 -3.35 -18.52 -3.54
C GLU A 117 -2.53 -18.12 -4.77
N LYS A 118 -3.19 -17.89 -5.91
CA LYS A 118 -2.53 -17.40 -7.15
C LYS A 118 -1.91 -16.00 -6.96
N PHE A 119 -2.54 -15.15 -6.16
CA PHE A 119 -2.02 -13.82 -5.88
C PHE A 119 -0.78 -13.88 -4.99
N GLU A 120 -0.80 -14.69 -3.92
CA GLU A 120 0.36 -14.86 -3.04
C GLU A 120 1.54 -15.54 -3.78
N SER A 121 1.28 -16.50 -4.67
CA SER A 121 2.36 -17.09 -5.48
C SER A 121 2.97 -16.08 -6.44
N ARG A 122 2.15 -15.28 -7.14
CA ARG A 122 2.64 -14.19 -8.00
C ARG A 122 3.44 -13.15 -7.21
N LYS A 123 2.96 -12.77 -6.02
CA LYS A 123 3.66 -11.86 -5.13
C LYS A 123 5.01 -12.41 -4.68
N ALA A 124 5.11 -13.72 -4.40
CA ALA A 124 6.39 -14.36 -4.11
C ALA A 124 7.34 -14.27 -5.31
N THR A 125 6.88 -14.63 -6.52
CA THR A 125 7.71 -14.54 -7.73
C THR A 125 8.16 -13.11 -8.04
N ILE A 126 7.31 -12.11 -7.81
CA ILE A 126 7.66 -10.69 -8.01
C ILE A 126 8.74 -10.26 -7.01
N LYS A 127 8.64 -10.72 -5.75
CA LYS A 127 9.67 -10.43 -4.74
C LYS A 127 11.02 -11.02 -5.13
N GLU A 128 11.04 -12.30 -5.54
CA GLU A 128 12.24 -12.97 -6.02
C GLU A 128 12.86 -12.21 -7.21
N LEU A 129 12.07 -11.86 -8.22
CA LEU A 129 12.54 -11.09 -9.38
C LEU A 129 13.04 -9.68 -9.00
N LEU A 130 12.44 -9.05 -7.99
CA LEU A 130 12.88 -7.74 -7.52
C LEU A 130 14.21 -7.84 -6.78
N ASP A 131 14.39 -8.88 -5.96
CA ASP A 131 15.64 -9.16 -5.28
C ASP A 131 16.75 -9.50 -6.29
N GLU A 132 16.46 -10.31 -7.31
CA GLU A 132 17.37 -10.57 -8.43
C GLU A 132 17.74 -9.28 -9.17
N LYS A 133 16.74 -8.44 -9.50
CA LYS A 133 16.99 -7.13 -10.14
C LYS A 133 17.91 -6.25 -9.27
N LYS A 134 17.71 -6.26 -7.95
CA LYS A 134 18.55 -5.49 -7.02
C LYS A 134 19.98 -6.04 -6.99
N GLN A 135 20.14 -7.35 -6.98
CA GLN A 135 21.46 -7.99 -7.04
C GLN A 135 22.17 -7.66 -8.35
N LEU A 136 21.48 -7.80 -9.50
CA LEU A 136 22.03 -7.41 -10.80
C LEU A 136 22.40 -5.93 -10.83
N GLY A 137 21.57 -5.04 -10.28
CA GLY A 137 21.90 -3.62 -10.16
C GLY A 137 23.18 -3.37 -9.34
N SER A 138 23.36 -4.11 -8.23
CA SER A 138 24.61 -4.01 -7.45
C SER A 138 25.83 -4.56 -8.20
N GLN A 139 25.68 -5.65 -8.95
CA GLN A 139 26.75 -6.20 -9.79
C GLN A 139 27.13 -5.25 -10.93
N ILE A 140 26.15 -4.60 -11.56
CA ILE A 140 26.38 -3.59 -12.59
C ILE A 140 27.10 -2.38 -12.00
N ALA A 141 26.71 -1.90 -10.81
CA ALA A 141 27.39 -0.80 -10.14
C ALA A 141 28.85 -1.13 -9.84
N ILE A 142 29.13 -2.34 -9.32
CA ILE A 142 30.49 -2.83 -9.12
C ILE A 142 31.24 -2.91 -10.45
N GLY A 143 30.60 -3.40 -11.52
CA GLY A 143 31.17 -3.45 -12.87
C GLY A 143 31.58 -2.08 -13.41
N HIS A 144 30.73 -1.07 -13.24
CA HIS A 144 31.05 0.32 -13.60
C HIS A 144 32.21 0.85 -12.77
N ASP A 145 32.20 0.64 -11.45
CA ASP A 145 33.32 1.06 -10.61
C ASP A 145 34.65 0.38 -10.99
N LEU A 146 34.61 -0.88 -11.42
CA LEU A 146 35.78 -1.61 -11.91
C LEU A 146 36.28 -1.06 -13.25
N LEU A 147 35.36 -0.70 -14.16
CA LEU A 147 35.68 -0.06 -15.43
C LEU A 147 36.30 1.32 -15.20
N ASP A 148 35.70 2.13 -14.32
CA ASP A 148 36.24 3.43 -13.89
C ASP A 148 37.66 3.29 -13.32
N ILE A 149 37.91 2.27 -12.49
CA ILE A 149 39.26 1.97 -11.98
C ILE A 149 40.21 1.64 -13.14
N ALA A 150 39.80 0.80 -14.08
CA ALA A 150 40.64 0.40 -15.21
C ALA A 150 41.03 1.59 -16.09
N GLU A 151 40.06 2.44 -16.44
CA GLU A 151 40.28 3.65 -17.25
C GLU A 151 41.17 4.65 -16.51
N ARG A 152 40.92 4.89 -15.21
CA ARG A 152 41.75 5.79 -14.41
C ARG A 152 43.18 5.30 -14.24
N ILE A 153 43.39 3.99 -14.09
CA ILE A 153 44.73 3.38 -14.07
C ILE A 153 45.41 3.61 -15.41
N GLU A 154 44.73 3.36 -16.53
CA GLU A 154 45.29 3.57 -17.87
C GLU A 154 45.64 5.04 -18.12
N LEU A 155 44.74 5.98 -17.81
CA LEU A 155 45.00 7.41 -17.94
C LEU A 155 46.16 7.87 -17.06
N LEU A 156 46.27 7.36 -15.83
CA LEU A 156 47.38 7.67 -14.94
C LEU A 156 48.69 7.10 -15.47
N GLU A 157 48.71 5.87 -16.00
CA GLU A 157 49.90 5.29 -16.64
C GLU A 157 50.32 6.06 -17.89
N GLN A 158 49.36 6.46 -18.73
CA GLN A 158 49.60 7.29 -19.92
C GLN A 158 50.06 8.70 -19.54
N ARG A 159 49.67 9.26 -18.40
CA ARG A 159 50.12 10.60 -17.95
C ARG A 159 51.41 10.58 -17.15
N LEU A 160 51.71 9.45 -16.51
CA LEU A 160 52.98 9.19 -15.81
C LEU A 160 54.06 8.67 -16.76
N MET A 161 53.68 8.16 -17.95
CA MET A 161 54.52 7.65 -19.04
C MET A 161 55.80 6.92 -18.63
N VAL A 162 55.59 5.66 -18.22
CA VAL A 162 56.52 4.55 -18.46
C VAL A 162 56.55 4.14 -19.95
N ARG A 163 55.77 4.79 -20.84
CA ARG A 163 55.90 4.61 -22.29
C ARG A 163 56.75 5.72 -22.89
N GLN A 164 58.06 5.58 -22.77
CA GLN A 164 58.97 6.20 -23.73
C GLN A 164 58.67 5.59 -25.10
N ARG A 165 57.74 6.15 -25.87
CA ARG A 165 57.74 5.94 -27.31
C ARG A 165 58.79 6.88 -27.90
N PRO A 166 59.74 6.39 -28.71
CA PRO A 166 60.58 7.28 -29.49
C PRO A 166 59.66 8.06 -30.42
N ARG A 167 59.87 9.38 -30.48
CA ARG A 167 59.18 10.27 -31.41
C ARG A 167 59.48 9.80 -32.82
N ASP A 168 58.48 9.26 -33.50
CA ASP A 168 58.39 9.33 -34.95
C ASP A 168 57.13 10.12 -35.30
N ASN A 169 57.31 11.08 -36.19
CA ASN A 169 56.41 12.17 -36.55
C ASN A 169 55.00 11.70 -36.91
N GLU A 170 53.98 12.21 -36.19
CA GLU A 170 52.62 12.27 -36.70
C GLU A 170 51.91 13.49 -36.11
N VAL A 171 51.14 14.15 -36.96
CA VAL A 171 50.57 15.49 -36.79
C VAL A 171 49.60 15.49 -35.60
N ASP A 172 49.84 16.38 -34.63
CA ASP A 172 48.93 16.65 -33.52
C ASP A 172 47.62 17.19 -34.10
N VAL A 173 46.56 16.40 -34.02
CA VAL A 173 45.19 16.89 -34.15
C VAL A 173 44.85 17.44 -32.77
N GLU A 174 44.79 18.77 -32.67
CA GLU A 174 44.33 19.47 -31.46
C GLU A 174 42.94 18.96 -31.06
N ASP A 175 42.92 18.09 -30.04
CA ASP A 175 41.69 17.75 -29.33
C ASP A 175 41.37 18.93 -28.42
N VAL A 176 40.47 19.79 -28.90
CA VAL A 176 40.00 20.98 -28.20
C VAL A 176 39.05 20.52 -27.09
N ASP A 177 39.62 20.19 -25.94
CA ASP A 177 38.86 20.03 -24.70
C ASP A 177 38.49 21.44 -24.19
N TYR A 178 37.27 21.87 -24.51
CA TYR A 178 36.63 23.02 -23.88
C TYR A 178 36.34 22.69 -22.42
N ASP A 179 36.56 23.68 -21.54
CA ASP A 179 36.10 23.77 -20.13
C ASP A 179 37.13 23.23 -19.09
N ASP A 180 37.63 23.98 -18.11
CA ASP A 180 37.21 25.20 -17.42
C ASP A 180 38.48 25.92 -16.90
N GLY A 181 38.42 27.25 -16.84
CA GLY A 181 39.57 28.16 -16.87
C GLY A 181 40.59 28.01 -15.73
N GLU A 182 41.86 28.08 -16.09
CA GLU A 182 42.86 28.94 -15.43
C GLU A 182 43.99 29.17 -16.44
N THR A 183 44.00 30.36 -17.04
CA THR A 183 45.15 30.89 -17.78
C THR A 183 46.17 31.35 -16.75
N ASP A 184 47.25 30.61 -16.58
CA ASP A 184 48.44 31.14 -15.91
C ASP A 184 49.63 31.04 -16.87
N GLU A 185 49.98 32.22 -17.37
CA GLU A 185 51.17 32.52 -18.14
C GLU A 185 52.41 32.35 -17.23
N ASP A 186 53.10 31.22 -17.32
CA ASP A 186 54.45 31.10 -16.80
C ASP A 186 55.45 31.39 -17.95
N GLU A 187 55.75 32.67 -18.18
CA GLU A 187 56.90 33.10 -18.97
C GLU A 187 58.21 32.83 -18.22
N ASP A 188 58.76 31.62 -18.34
CA ASP A 188 60.16 31.36 -17.94
C ASP A 188 61.07 31.34 -19.16
N GLN A 189 61.44 32.54 -19.61
CA GLN A 189 62.49 32.76 -20.60
C GLN A 189 63.86 32.67 -19.91
N ARG A 190 64.43 31.46 -19.84
CA ARG A 190 65.87 31.27 -19.52
C ARG A 190 66.57 30.56 -20.67
N ASN A 191 67.24 31.37 -21.49
CA ASN A 191 68.33 30.94 -22.35
C ASN A 191 69.49 30.44 -21.46
N GLY A 192 69.81 29.16 -21.54
CA GLY A 192 70.92 28.56 -20.80
C GLY A 192 71.03 27.06 -21.09
N GLU A 193 71.82 26.73 -22.10
CA GLU A 193 72.29 25.40 -22.45
C GLU A 193 72.95 24.71 -21.26
N LEU A 194 72.30 23.68 -20.71
CA LEU A 194 72.81 22.62 -19.84
C LEU A 194 71.69 21.57 -19.72
N ASP A 195 72.03 20.28 -19.74
CA ASP A 195 71.11 19.13 -19.67
C ASP A 195 70.11 19.23 -18.50
N THR A 196 68.94 19.82 -18.74
CA THR A 196 67.89 19.92 -17.72
C THR A 196 66.84 18.85 -17.98
N THR A 197 66.86 17.82 -17.15
CA THR A 197 65.71 16.94 -16.90
C THR A 197 64.43 17.79 -16.78
N PRO A 198 63.32 17.42 -17.44
CA PRO A 198 62.10 18.22 -17.38
C PRO A 198 61.60 18.27 -15.93
N LEU A 199 61.73 19.43 -15.28
CA LEU A 199 61.17 19.69 -13.96
C LEU A 199 59.64 19.74 -14.10
N ILE A 200 58.96 18.77 -13.49
CA ILE A 200 57.50 18.75 -13.43
C ILE A 200 57.07 19.89 -12.48
N SER A 201 56.20 20.79 -12.94
CA SER A 201 55.69 21.89 -12.10
C SER A 201 54.88 21.36 -10.91
N LEU A 202 54.92 22.09 -9.79
CA LEU A 202 54.24 21.72 -8.54
C LEU A 202 52.74 21.44 -8.74
N ARG A 203 52.08 22.25 -9.58
CA ARG A 203 50.67 22.08 -9.95
C ARG A 203 50.39 20.77 -10.71
N ARG A 204 51.30 20.35 -11.59
CA ARG A 204 51.20 19.06 -12.29
C ARG A 204 51.35 17.88 -11.33
N LEU A 205 52.23 18.00 -10.33
CA LEU A 205 52.36 16.99 -9.27
C LEU A 205 51.10 16.94 -8.39
N GLU A 206 50.59 18.09 -7.97
CA GLU A 206 49.36 18.19 -7.18
C GLU A 206 48.17 17.55 -7.91
N ARG A 207 48.00 17.83 -9.21
CA ARG A 207 46.94 17.22 -10.04
C ARG A 207 47.09 15.69 -10.10
N ARG A 208 48.31 15.17 -10.21
CA ARG A 208 48.58 13.71 -10.21
C ARG A 208 48.26 13.06 -8.86
N THR A 209 48.65 13.71 -7.76
CA THR A 209 48.34 13.21 -6.42
C THR A 209 46.84 13.18 -6.15
N HIS A 210 46.10 14.21 -6.56
CA HIS A 210 44.64 14.23 -6.47
C HIS A 210 43.99 13.11 -7.30
N GLN A 211 44.46 12.87 -8.53
CA GLN A 211 43.96 11.77 -9.36
C GLN A 211 44.23 10.39 -8.74
N TYR A 212 45.41 10.19 -8.15
CA TYR A 212 45.75 8.96 -7.43
C TYR A 212 44.92 8.77 -6.15
N LEU A 213 44.65 9.84 -5.39
CA LEU A 213 43.78 9.80 -4.22
C LEU A 213 42.34 9.47 -4.61
N SER A 214 41.84 10.09 -5.68
CA SER A 214 40.51 9.78 -6.24
C SER A 214 40.40 8.32 -6.66
N LEU A 215 41.42 7.77 -7.32
CA LEU A 215 41.51 6.34 -7.65
C LEU A 215 41.47 5.48 -6.38
N LYS A 216 42.21 5.86 -5.32
CA LYS A 216 42.21 5.14 -4.05
C LYS A 216 40.82 5.10 -3.40
N VAL A 217 40.06 6.20 -3.47
CA VAL A 217 38.68 6.24 -2.95
C VAL A 217 37.77 5.26 -3.71
N VAL A 218 37.85 5.21 -5.04
CA VAL A 218 37.05 4.26 -5.83
C VAL A 218 37.45 2.81 -5.55
N ILE A 219 38.76 2.53 -5.38
CA ILE A 219 39.25 1.21 -4.98
C ILE A 219 38.72 0.80 -3.60
N THR A 220 38.69 1.72 -2.62
CA THR A 220 38.12 1.43 -1.29
C THR A 220 36.62 1.16 -1.33
N ARG A 221 35.89 1.75 -2.29
CA ARG A 221 34.45 1.53 -2.48
C ARG A 221 34.13 0.13 -3.03
N VAL A 222 34.95 -0.36 -3.98
CA VAL A 222 34.81 -1.70 -4.56
C VAL A 222 35.31 -2.79 -3.61
N GLY A 223 36.27 -2.44 -2.75
CA GLY A 223 36.91 -3.35 -1.81
C GLY A 223 38.28 -3.79 -2.30
N GLU A 224 39.30 -3.61 -1.46
CA GLU A 224 40.70 -3.89 -1.79
C GLU A 224 40.99 -5.37 -2.08
N GLN A 225 40.09 -6.27 -1.66
CA GLN A 225 40.20 -7.72 -1.87
C GLN A 225 39.55 -8.21 -3.17
N HIS A 226 38.97 -7.32 -3.99
CA HIS A 226 38.36 -7.74 -5.25
C HIS A 226 39.45 -8.32 -6.18
N PRO A 227 39.24 -9.50 -6.83
CA PRO A 227 40.27 -10.18 -7.63
C PRO A 227 40.91 -9.31 -8.71
N PHE A 228 40.13 -8.42 -9.32
CA PHE A 228 40.61 -7.45 -10.29
C PHE A 228 41.62 -6.46 -9.68
N VAL A 229 41.33 -5.89 -8.50
CA VAL A 229 42.22 -4.91 -7.84
C VAL A 229 43.55 -5.57 -7.48
N ILE A 230 43.51 -6.82 -7.00
CA ILE A 230 44.72 -7.62 -6.71
C ILE A 230 45.53 -7.84 -8.00
N GLY A 231 44.87 -8.20 -9.11
CA GLY A 231 45.52 -8.35 -10.42
C GLY A 231 46.15 -7.06 -10.93
N GLN A 232 45.55 -5.90 -10.65
CA GLN A 232 46.11 -4.59 -10.99
C GLN A 232 47.15 -4.08 -9.98
N GLY A 233 47.48 -4.83 -8.92
CA GLY A 233 48.37 -4.40 -7.84
C GLY A 233 49.77 -3.99 -8.32
N ALA A 234 50.33 -4.67 -9.33
CA ALA A 234 51.62 -4.31 -9.91
C ALA A 234 51.60 -2.93 -10.60
N ARG A 235 50.53 -2.64 -11.35
CA ARG A 235 50.31 -1.36 -12.04
C ARG A 235 50.08 -0.22 -11.05
N LEU A 236 49.28 -0.47 -10.02
CA LEU A 236 49.06 0.49 -8.92
C LEU A 236 50.36 0.80 -8.15
N ALA A 237 51.26 -0.16 -7.98
CA ALA A 237 52.56 0.06 -7.35
C ALA A 237 53.46 0.97 -8.21
N VAL A 238 53.44 0.82 -9.53
CA VAL A 238 54.16 1.69 -10.48
C VAL A 238 53.57 3.10 -10.50
N ILE A 239 52.24 3.24 -10.48
CA ILE A 239 51.58 4.54 -10.38
C ILE A 239 51.91 5.22 -9.04
N LYS A 240 51.93 4.46 -7.94
CA LYS A 240 52.27 4.96 -6.61
C LYS A 240 53.72 5.43 -6.52
N SER A 241 54.67 4.68 -7.08
CA SER A 241 56.06 5.10 -7.11
C SER A 241 56.25 6.29 -8.06
N GLY A 242 55.53 6.34 -9.18
CA GLY A 242 55.57 7.46 -10.13
C GLY A 242 54.87 8.74 -9.65
N SER A 243 53.88 8.64 -8.75
CA SER A 243 53.26 9.81 -8.10
C SER A 243 54.07 10.32 -6.91
N ALA A 244 54.84 9.45 -6.25
CA ALA A 244 55.74 9.81 -5.15
C ALA A 244 57.12 10.28 -5.61
N ASN A 245 57.63 9.73 -6.72
CA ASN A 245 58.94 10.08 -7.26
C ASN A 245 58.78 11.10 -8.40
N GLY A 246 59.26 12.32 -8.17
CA GLY A 246 59.80 13.14 -9.25
C GLY A 246 60.93 12.39 -10.00
N PRO A 247 61.40 12.88 -11.15
CA PRO A 247 61.81 12.11 -12.34
C PRO A 247 63.07 11.21 -12.25
N GLN A 248 63.45 10.63 -11.10
CA GLN A 248 64.69 9.85 -10.95
C GLN A 248 64.55 8.46 -10.31
N GLY A 249 63.37 7.85 -10.33
CA GLY A 249 63.13 6.56 -9.68
C GLY A 249 63.35 5.30 -10.54
N CYS A 250 64.05 5.35 -11.67
CA CYS A 250 64.26 4.19 -12.55
C CYS A 250 65.70 4.15 -13.11
N GLY A 251 66.69 4.11 -12.23
CA GLY A 251 68.08 3.84 -12.58
C GLY A 251 68.83 3.51 -11.32
N ASN A 252 69.48 2.35 -11.26
CA ASN A 252 70.31 1.86 -10.15
C ASN A 252 69.59 0.96 -9.11
N ALA A 253 69.01 -0.14 -9.58
CA ALA A 253 68.81 -1.33 -8.75
C ALA A 253 69.45 -2.60 -9.35
N SER A 254 70.44 -2.43 -10.24
CA SER A 254 71.21 -3.56 -10.77
C SER A 254 72.62 -3.11 -11.13
N ARG A 255 73.50 -3.09 -10.12
CA ARG A 255 74.94 -3.42 -10.20
C ARG A 255 75.64 -3.01 -8.91
N ASN A 256 76.53 -3.91 -8.46
CA ASN A 256 77.52 -3.77 -7.39
C ASN A 256 77.10 -4.26 -6.00
N GLY A 257 77.02 -5.60 -5.87
CA GLY A 257 77.45 -6.25 -4.62
C GLY A 257 78.97 -6.49 -4.71
N PRO A 258 79.79 -6.00 -3.77
CA PRO A 258 81.23 -6.21 -3.82
C PRO A 258 81.60 -7.62 -3.36
N GLU A 259 82.55 -8.21 -4.08
CA GLU A 259 83.32 -9.38 -3.66
C GLU A 259 83.95 -9.15 -2.27
N ARG A 260 83.85 -10.15 -1.39
CA ARG A 260 84.82 -10.38 -0.32
C ARG A 260 85.16 -11.85 -0.25
N THR A 261 86.33 -12.16 -0.78
CA THR A 261 87.13 -13.34 -0.51
C THR A 261 87.66 -13.33 0.92
N GLU A 262 87.73 -14.52 1.55
CA GLU A 262 88.70 -15.01 2.57
C GLU A 262 88.08 -16.29 3.20
N ARG A 263 88.36 -17.51 2.69
CA ARG A 263 89.47 -18.45 3.01
C ARG A 263 89.73 -18.73 4.51
N THR A 264 89.62 -20.03 4.84
CA THR A 264 90.42 -20.83 5.81
C THR A 264 90.05 -20.63 7.30
N VAL A 265 90.02 -21.59 8.23
CA VAL A 265 90.47 -23.00 8.43
C VAL A 265 89.42 -23.58 9.43
N SER A 266 88.91 -24.81 9.33
CA SER A 266 89.52 -26.04 9.86
C SER A 266 88.58 -27.22 9.65
#